data_AF-A0A0U0QSS7-F1
#
_entry.id   AF-A0A0U0QSS7-F1
#
_cell.length_a   1.000
_cell.length_b   1.000
_cell.length_c   1.000
_cell.angle_alpha   90.00
_cell.angle_beta   90.00
_cell.angle_gamma   90.00
#
_symmetry.space_group_name_H-M   'P 1'
#
loop_
_entity.id
_entity.type
_entity.pdbx_description
1 polymer ?
#
loop_
_entity_poly.entity_id
_entity_poly.type
_entity_poly.pdbx_seq_one_letter_code
_entity_poly.pdbx_strand_id
1 'polypeptide(L)' 'MTGSGKGGTKYGVTLTVRPTKGGSALGLRLELGGRALFGPLGSAAARAVKGDVEKSLKQFAELYG' A
#
# COMPACT_ATOMS: atom_id res chain seq x y z
N MET A 1 10.53 -2.16 -0.41
CA MET A 1 11.15 -1.52 -1.60
C MET A 1 10.93 -0.02 -1.54
N THR A 2 11.88 0.80 -2.02
CA THR A 2 11.78 2.27 -2.04
C THR A 2 11.93 2.80 -3.46
N GLY A 3 11.08 3.75 -3.86
CA GLY A 3 11.12 4.39 -5.18
C GLY A 3 10.95 5.91 -5.11
N SER A 4 11.53 6.62 -6.08
CA SER A 4 11.39 8.07 -6.25
C SER A 4 10.53 8.38 -7.48
N GLY A 5 9.46 9.15 -7.29
CA GLY A 5 8.56 9.64 -8.33
C GLY A 5 8.87 11.07 -8.77
N LYS A 6 8.23 11.53 -9.85
CA LYS A 6 8.36 12.91 -10.34
C LYS A 6 7.96 13.92 -9.25
N GLY A 7 8.69 15.05 -9.17
CA GLY A 7 8.44 16.09 -8.16
C GLY A 7 9.03 15.81 -6.76
N GLY A 8 9.89 14.80 -6.62
CA GLY A 8 10.53 14.45 -5.35
C GLY A 8 9.66 13.58 -4.44
N THR A 9 8.61 12.97 -5.00
CA THR A 9 7.75 12.03 -4.29
C THR A 9 8.50 10.76 -3.93
N LYS A 10 8.27 10.23 -2.73
CA LYS A 10 8.87 9.00 -2.24
C LYS A 10 7.78 7.99 -1.88
N TYR A 11 8.03 6.74 -2.23
CA TYR A 11 7.15 5.63 -1.95
C TYR A 11 7.95 4.50 -1.30
N GLY A 12 7.50 4.04 -0.14
CA GLY A 12 7.94 2.81 0.51
C GLY A 12 6.82 1.79 0.50
N VAL A 13 7.13 0.55 0.11
CA VAL A 13 6.18 -0.57 0.16
C VAL A 13 6.79 -1.73 0.93
N THR A 14 6.07 -2.21 1.94
CA THR A 14 6.42 -3.37 2.74
C THR A 14 5.25 -4.34 2.78
N LEU A 15 5.45 -5.54 2.27
CA LEU A 15 4.53 -6.67 2.42
C LEU A 15 5.06 -7.59 3.54
N THR A 16 4.20 -7.96 4.46
CA THR A 16 4.49 -8.90 5.55
C THR A 16 3.54 -10.09 5.43
N VAL A 17 4.10 -11.29 5.47
CA VAL A 17 3.34 -12.54 5.48
C VAL A 17 3.59 -13.23 6.81
N ARG A 18 2.53 -13.60 7.54
CA ARG A 18 2.62 -14.34 8.80
C ARG A 18 1.76 -15.60 8.73
N PRO A 19 2.28 -16.77 9.12
CA PRO A 19 1.47 -17.99 9.17
C PRO A 19 0.37 -17.87 10.23
N THR A 20 -0.78 -18.48 9.96
CA THR A 20 -1.89 -18.68 10.92
C THR A 20 -2.24 -20.17 10.99
N LYS A 21 -3.15 -20.57 11.90
CA LYS A 21 -3.53 -21.98 12.07
C LYS A 21 -4.11 -22.65 10.81
N GLY A 22 -4.60 -21.90 9.84
CA GLY A 22 -5.24 -22.43 8.63
C GLY A 22 -4.91 -21.64 7.37
N GLY A 23 -3.83 -20.85 7.36
CA GLY A 23 -3.49 -20.00 6.23
C GLY A 23 -2.40 -18.98 6.56
N SER A 24 -2.50 -17.80 5.96
CA SER A 24 -1.55 -16.70 6.17
C SER A 24 -2.26 -15.37 6.36
N ALA A 25 -1.75 -14.54 7.25
CA ALA A 25 -2.14 -13.14 7.38
C ALA A 25 -1.19 -12.28 6.55
N LEU A 26 -1.76 -11.49 5.63
CA LEU A 26 -1.04 -10.53 4.80
C LEU A 26 -1.19 -9.13 5.39
N GLY A 27 -0.07 -8.46 5.64
CA GLY A 27 -0.03 -7.05 6.01
C GLY A 27 0.68 -6.25 4.93
N LEU A 28 0.08 -5.18 4.44
CA LEU A 28 0.75 -4.22 3.55
C LEU A 28 0.88 -2.87 4.23
N ARG A 29 2.09 -2.32 4.21
CA ARG A 29 2.39 -0.96 4.64
C ARG A 29 2.88 -0.16 3.44
N LEU A 30 2.21 0.96 3.19
CA LEU A 30 2.61 1.96 2.21
C LEU A 30 3.06 3.22 2.94
N GLU A 31 4.26 3.70 2.63
CA GLU A 31 4.80 4.96 3.13
C GLU A 31 4.89 5.93 1.97
N LEU A 32 4.15 7.03 2.09
CA LEU A 32 4.03 8.05 1.06
C LEU A 32 4.65 9.34 1.60
N GLY A 33 5.58 9.93 0.84
CA GLY A 33 6.27 11.14 1.28
C GLY A 33 6.83 11.96 0.13
N GLY A 34 7.62 12.98 0.47
CA GLY A 34 8.14 13.94 -0.51
C GLY A 34 7.22 15.15 -0.70
N ARG A 35 7.82 16.30 -1.07
CA ARG A 35 7.17 17.62 -1.05
C ARG A 35 5.85 17.67 -1.83
N ALA A 36 5.75 16.92 -2.93
CA ALA A 36 4.55 16.85 -3.76
C ALA A 36 3.34 16.13 -3.10
N LEU A 37 3.55 15.35 -2.03
CA LEU A 37 2.48 14.67 -1.30
C LEU A 37 2.11 15.36 0.03
N PHE A 38 2.68 16.54 0.32
CA PHE A 38 2.26 17.31 1.48
C PHE A 38 0.92 18.01 1.21
N GLY A 39 0.02 17.96 2.19
CA GLY A 39 -1.26 18.66 2.16
C GLY A 39 -2.45 17.84 1.64
N PRO A 40 -3.59 18.51 1.38
CA PRO A 40 -4.86 17.83 1.10
C PRO A 40 -4.85 16.95 -0.16
N LEU A 41 -4.16 17.39 -1.23
CA LEU A 41 -4.04 16.61 -2.46
C LEU A 41 -3.25 15.32 -2.26
N GLY A 42 -2.11 15.39 -1.57
CA GLY A 42 -1.32 14.19 -1.27
C GLY A 42 -2.06 13.21 -0.37
N SER A 43 -2.87 13.73 0.57
CA SER A 43 -3.75 12.91 1.41
C SER A 43 -4.84 12.20 0.60
N ALA A 44 -5.44 12.89 -0.39
CA ALA A 44 -6.42 12.30 -1.29
C ALA A 44 -5.79 11.19 -2.14
N ALA A 45 -4.61 11.44 -2.73
CA ALA A 45 -3.87 10.44 -3.48
C ALA A 45 -3.52 9.21 -2.61
N ALA A 46 -3.07 9.42 -1.37
CA ALA A 46 -2.78 8.34 -0.43
C ALA A 46 -4.00 7.46 -0.15
N ARG A 47 -5.19 8.07 0.03
CA ARG A 47 -6.43 7.33 0.27
C ARG A 47 -6.88 6.54 -0.95
N ALA A 48 -6.75 7.11 -2.15
CA ALA A 48 -7.07 6.42 -3.39
C ALA A 48 -6.23 5.14 -3.55
N VAL A 49 -4.90 5.26 -3.36
CA VAL A 49 -3.99 4.10 -3.43
C VAL A 49 -4.33 3.06 -2.35
N LYS A 50 -4.62 3.50 -1.11
CA LYS A 50 -5.02 2.58 -0.03
C LYS A 50 -6.25 1.76 -0.43
N GLY A 51 -7.29 2.40 -0.96
CA GLY A 51 -8.54 1.72 -1.35
C GLY A 51 -8.33 0.72 -2.48
N ASP A 52 -7.52 1.07 -3.48
CA ASP A 52 -7.21 0.17 -4.59
C ASP A 52 -6.47 -1.09 -4.11
N VAL A 53 -5.48 -0.91 -3.23
CA VAL A 53 -4.74 -2.05 -2.68
C VAL A 53 -5.61 -2.94 -1.78
N GLU A 54 -6.47 -2.36 -0.93
CA GLU A 54 -7.42 -3.14 -0.14
C GLU A 54 -8.34 -3.98 -1.04
N LYS A 55 -8.76 -3.44 -2.19
CA LYS A 55 -9.55 -4.17 -3.18
C LYS A 55 -8.75 -5.31 -3.81
N SER A 56 -7.50 -5.06 -4.23
CA SER A 56 -6.63 -6.11 -4.79
C SER A 56 -6.36 -7.23 -3.80
N LEU A 57 -6.15 -6.93 -2.51
CA LEU A 57 -5.93 -7.94 -1.47
C LEU A 57 -7.18 -8.79 -1.22
N LYS A 58 -8.37 -8.21 -1.23
CA LYS A 58 -9.63 -8.96 -1.14
C LYS A 58 -9.80 -9.91 -2.32
N GLN A 59 -9.56 -9.42 -3.54
CA GLN A 59 -9.66 -10.24 -4.73
C GLN A 59 -8.61 -11.37 -4.74
N PHE A 60 -7.40 -11.10 -4.27
CA PHE A 60 -6.40 -12.15 -4.08
C PHE A 60 -6.87 -13.23 -3.08
N ALA A 61 -7.43 -12.82 -1.95
CA ALA A 61 -7.97 -13.75 -0.96
C ALA A 61 -9.17 -14.56 -1.50
N GLU A 62 -10.00 -13.97 -2.38
CA GLU A 62 -11.11 -14.70 -3.02
C GLU A 62 -10.63 -15.76 -4.01
N LEU A 63 -9.55 -15.48 -4.73
CA LEU A 63 -8.99 -16.39 -5.74
C LEU A 63 -8.09 -17.48 -5.15
N TYR A 64 -7.45 -17.22 -4.02
CA TYR A 64 -6.36 -18.06 -3.49
C TYR A 64 -6.43 -18.38 -1.99
N GLY A 65 -7.43 -17.86 -1.27
CA GLY A 65 -7.67 -18.15 0.15
C GLY A 65 -8.63 -19.31 0.35
#